data_AF-A0A1G7PEK6-F1
#
_entry.id   AF-A0A1G7PEK6-F1
#
_cell.length_a   1.000
_cell.length_b   1.000
_cell.length_c   1.000
_cell.angle_alpha   90.00
_cell.angle_beta   90.00
_cell.angle_gamma   90.00
#
_symmetry.space_group_name_H-M   'P 1'
#
loop_
_entity.id
_entity.type
_entity.pdbx_description
1 polymer ?
#
loop_
_entity_poly.entity_id
_entity_poly.type
_entity_poly.pdbx_seq_one_letter_code
_entity_poly.pdbx_strand_id
1 'polypeptide(L)'
;MIRRLALILFLATPIVATAQNPLLDQTIKSGAFAESVTTICSQKNPRGAQQYNAALAAWKQRNHWDAILPKATPGAYDEASATAVQALRRQGSKAIALCLDMNKTLSAFDPSRQHAQELAQLASGEGEAPSNGTQSQPPTITAQTPSPSPSAPTVAQQAATQPTAPPATTPPQQAPVVAAAAGGRAQVGDASFVVPATWRAGKTTATGALYQRPAKDRGSFTAFVLEQKPMQGDPKSSFAMSVRGMFPGKTPQLKYIYEAKTRTGLAAFQVRDGSQLMTGGRSKSVALRAVGVQLPGNQMFVILLISSDGYSGKSDAEKELGAVVSSLSFRSQSSGQPWDPLTNHGNGNATGVYWYSTITNMPNAFGGMDTRAERKYVVLLPGGRAYRDLPKGGHITDMDFARVCSDPKAMQNCGSYDLQGSTVTFRWPSDFGLMSVSSGPYVAGKSLKNEDSEYYYVKPVSGDVRLSGRYTSFFASVGSTAFSSNSVSSEKSITFAPDGRYQKQGFSAASFTNSGAAGTFGGNKAPTQGTYQINGYELILKPSSGPPESYTVVFEEQSAHPKAVFIDDDGYLAK
;
A
#
# COMPACT_ATOMS: atom_id res chain seq x y z
N MET A 1 -7.50 -13.26 14.14
CA MET A 1 -6.52 -13.76 15.12
C MET A 1 -6.37 -12.84 16.31
N ILE A 2 -5.98 -11.57 16.13
CA ILE A 2 -5.89 -10.54 17.19
C ILE A 2 -7.21 -10.43 17.99
N ARG A 3 -8.37 -10.34 17.30
CA ARG A 3 -9.70 -10.38 17.95
C ARG A 3 -10.02 -11.66 18.74
N ARG A 4 -9.37 -12.80 18.43
CA ARG A 4 -9.54 -14.06 19.18
C ARG A 4 -8.65 -14.15 20.43
N LEU A 5 -7.48 -13.50 20.43
CA LEU A 5 -6.72 -13.32 21.67
C LEU A 5 -7.44 -12.39 22.65
N ALA A 6 -8.08 -11.31 22.14
CA ALA A 6 -8.93 -10.46 22.95
C ALA A 6 -10.05 -11.25 23.63
N LEU A 7 -10.77 -12.08 22.88
CA LEU A 7 -11.82 -12.91 23.46
C LEU A 7 -11.32 -13.90 24.52
N ILE A 8 -10.12 -14.49 24.35
CA ILE A 8 -9.54 -15.45 25.30
C ILE A 8 -9.01 -14.77 26.56
N LEU A 9 -8.40 -13.58 26.45
CA LEU A 9 -7.93 -12.81 27.61
C LEU A 9 -9.08 -12.19 28.42
N PHE A 10 -10.20 -11.86 27.79
CA PHE A 10 -11.35 -11.24 28.46
C PHE A 10 -12.40 -12.24 28.96
N LEU A 11 -12.39 -13.51 28.52
CA LEU A 11 -13.33 -14.56 28.96
C LEU A 11 -12.70 -15.64 29.85
N ALA A 12 -11.38 -15.62 30.08
CA ALA A 12 -10.74 -16.55 30.99
C ALA A 12 -10.98 -16.10 32.44
N THR A 13 -11.94 -16.77 33.08
CA THR A 13 -12.34 -16.76 34.50
C THR A 13 -12.92 -15.45 35.07
N PRO A 14 -14.16 -15.48 35.63
CA PRO A 14 -14.62 -14.41 36.52
C PRO A 14 -13.76 -14.47 37.78
N ILE A 15 -12.79 -13.57 37.89
CA ILE A 15 -12.11 -13.35 39.16
C ILE A 15 -13.17 -12.76 40.09
N VAL A 16 -13.51 -13.50 41.15
CA VAL A 16 -14.24 -12.98 42.30
C VAL A 16 -13.28 -12.07 43.06
N ALA A 17 -12.99 -10.91 42.49
CA ALA A 17 -12.34 -9.81 43.15
C ALA A 17 -13.19 -8.58 42.88
N THR A 18 -13.58 -7.92 43.96
CA THR A 18 -14.34 -6.67 44.02
C THR A 18 -13.54 -5.52 43.42
N ALA A 19 -13.25 -5.55 42.11
CA ALA A 19 -12.67 -4.42 41.42
C ALA A 19 -13.78 -3.36 41.27
N GLN A 20 -13.72 -2.31 42.09
CA GLN A 20 -14.67 -1.19 42.06
C GLN A 20 -14.65 -0.40 40.73
N ASN A 21 -13.67 -0.64 39.85
CA ASN A 21 -13.55 0.06 38.57
C ASN A 21 -13.26 -0.93 37.40
N PRO A 22 -14.22 -1.16 36.48
CA PRO A 22 -14.04 -2.08 35.35
C PRO A 22 -13.00 -1.58 34.32
N LEU A 23 -12.82 -0.27 34.20
CA LEU A 23 -11.81 0.33 33.31
C LEU A 23 -10.39 0.08 33.85
N LEU A 24 -10.20 0.13 35.17
CA LEU A 24 -8.92 -0.23 35.79
C LEU A 24 -8.55 -1.68 35.49
N ASP A 25 -9.47 -2.63 35.74
CA ASP A 25 -9.25 -4.06 35.46
C ASP A 25 -8.94 -4.32 33.97
N GLN A 26 -9.72 -3.73 33.06
CA GLN A 26 -9.47 -3.81 31.62
C GLN A 26 -8.06 -3.30 31.27
N THR A 27 -7.65 -2.19 31.85
CA THR A 27 -6.34 -1.57 31.58
C THR A 27 -5.20 -2.45 32.09
N ILE A 28 -5.32 -3.02 33.29
CA ILE A 28 -4.33 -3.95 33.86
C ILE A 28 -4.18 -5.19 32.98
N LYS A 29 -5.28 -5.80 32.54
CA LYS A 29 -5.26 -6.95 31.63
C LYS A 29 -4.61 -6.63 30.28
N SER A 30 -4.93 -5.48 29.71
CA SER A 30 -4.32 -5.02 28.46
C SER A 30 -2.82 -4.74 28.60
N GLY A 31 -2.38 -4.11 29.70
CA GLY A 31 -0.96 -3.84 29.94
C GLY A 31 -0.14 -5.10 30.17
N ALA A 32 -0.66 -6.04 30.97
CA ALA A 32 -0.05 -7.36 31.16
C ALA A 32 0.10 -8.13 29.84
N PHE A 33 -0.92 -8.05 28.96
CA PHE A 33 -0.82 -8.61 27.62
C PHE A 33 0.23 -7.92 26.74
N ALA A 34 0.24 -6.58 26.72
CA ALA A 34 1.19 -5.78 25.93
C ALA A 34 2.64 -6.07 26.30
N GLU A 35 2.96 -6.20 27.59
CA GLU A 35 4.29 -6.53 28.07
C GLU A 35 4.65 -8.00 27.76
N SER A 36 3.70 -8.92 27.94
CA SER A 36 3.90 -10.34 27.65
C SER A 36 4.18 -10.61 26.16
N VAL A 37 3.40 -10.01 25.25
CA VAL A 37 3.62 -10.16 23.81
C VAL A 37 4.93 -9.50 23.38
N THR A 38 5.27 -8.34 23.94
CA THR A 38 6.55 -7.67 23.68
C THR A 38 7.73 -8.54 24.12
N THR A 39 7.66 -9.12 25.32
CA THR A 39 8.70 -10.02 25.86
C THR A 39 8.89 -11.24 24.96
N ILE A 40 7.81 -11.92 24.58
CA ILE A 40 7.88 -13.10 23.70
C ILE A 40 8.44 -12.72 22.33
N CYS A 41 8.00 -11.60 21.75
CA CYS A 41 8.49 -11.15 20.45
C CYS A 41 9.97 -10.76 20.50
N SER A 42 10.42 -10.08 21.56
CA SER A 42 11.83 -9.74 21.77
C SER A 42 12.70 -10.99 21.97
N GLN A 43 12.21 -12.01 22.69
CA GLN A 43 12.91 -13.29 22.84
C GLN A 43 13.01 -14.06 21.51
N LYS A 44 11.95 -14.06 20.70
CA LYS A 44 11.90 -14.79 19.41
C LYS A 44 12.61 -14.04 18.28
N ASN A 45 12.68 -12.72 18.35
CA ASN A 45 13.36 -11.85 17.38
C ASN A 45 14.17 -10.76 18.10
N PRO A 46 15.38 -11.09 18.59
CA PRO A 46 16.23 -10.14 19.32
C PRO A 46 16.56 -8.88 18.51
N ARG A 47 16.64 -8.98 17.17
CA ARG A 47 16.91 -7.84 16.29
C ARG A 47 15.75 -6.85 16.23
N GLY A 48 14.51 -7.32 16.43
CA GLY A 48 13.31 -6.48 16.50
C GLY A 48 13.02 -5.92 17.89
N ALA A 49 13.73 -6.36 18.93
CA ALA A 49 13.44 -6.03 20.33
C ALA A 49 13.38 -4.52 20.60
N GLN A 50 14.27 -3.73 19.99
CA GLN A 50 14.24 -2.27 20.12
C GLN A 50 12.94 -1.66 19.58
N GLN A 51 12.46 -2.14 18.42
CA GLN A 51 11.21 -1.66 17.83
C GLN A 51 9.99 -2.09 18.66
N TYR A 52 10.00 -3.32 19.20
CA TYR A 52 8.92 -3.80 20.06
C TYR A 52 8.85 -3.02 21.37
N ASN A 53 9.99 -2.74 22.00
CA ASN A 53 10.07 -1.92 23.20
C ASN A 53 9.62 -0.48 22.94
N ALA A 54 9.95 0.10 21.79
CA ALA A 54 9.44 1.42 21.40
C ALA A 54 7.91 1.44 21.23
N ALA A 55 7.34 0.40 20.61
CA ALA A 55 5.90 0.25 20.48
C ALA A 55 5.20 0.10 21.85
N LEU A 56 5.79 -0.68 22.75
CA LEU A 56 5.32 -0.84 24.13
C LEU A 56 5.39 0.47 24.92
N ALA A 57 6.51 1.21 24.83
CA ALA A 57 6.67 2.49 25.50
C ALA A 57 5.61 3.51 25.04
N ALA A 58 5.37 3.59 23.73
CA ALA A 58 4.31 4.45 23.18
C ALA A 58 2.91 4.01 23.66
N TRP A 59 2.66 2.71 23.78
CA TRP A 59 1.40 2.20 24.34
C TRP A 59 1.25 2.56 25.83
N LYS A 60 2.30 2.38 26.64
CA LYS A 60 2.32 2.72 28.07
C LYS A 60 2.04 4.20 28.30
N GLN A 61 2.67 5.07 27.51
CA GLN A 61 2.49 6.51 27.60
C GLN A 61 1.04 6.92 27.33
N ARG A 62 0.41 6.40 26.28
CA ARG A 62 -0.99 6.74 25.93
C ARG A 62 -2.01 6.23 26.95
N ASN A 63 -1.70 5.14 27.65
CA ASN A 63 -2.58 4.54 28.65
C ASN A 63 -2.23 4.95 30.08
N HIS A 64 -1.36 5.97 30.27
CA HIS A 64 -0.92 6.42 31.60
C HIS A 64 -0.46 5.27 32.51
N TRP A 65 0.18 4.26 31.91
CA TRP A 65 0.40 2.95 32.55
C TRP A 65 1.15 3.06 33.88
N ASP A 66 2.18 3.90 33.94
CA ASP A 66 3.00 4.07 35.15
C ASP A 66 2.22 4.70 36.32
N ALA A 67 1.15 5.47 36.03
CA ALA A 67 0.26 6.04 37.03
C ALA A 67 -0.90 5.11 37.41
N ILE A 68 -1.33 4.24 36.49
CA ILE A 68 -2.45 3.32 36.69
C ILE A 68 -2.01 2.03 37.40
N LEU A 69 -0.85 1.47 37.06
CA LEU A 69 -0.38 0.19 37.61
C LEU A 69 -0.29 0.17 39.14
N PRO A 70 0.19 1.22 39.85
CA PRO A 70 0.22 1.25 41.31
C PRO A 70 -1.17 1.25 41.96
N LYS A 71 -2.23 1.59 41.21
CA LYS A 71 -3.62 1.59 41.70
C LYS A 71 -4.29 0.22 41.60
N ALA A 72 -3.63 -0.76 40.97
CA ALA A 72 -4.11 -2.13 40.89
C ALA A 72 -4.09 -2.80 42.27
N THR A 73 -5.05 -3.69 42.52
CA THR A 73 -5.00 -4.60 43.67
C THR A 73 -3.67 -5.37 43.65
N PRO A 74 -2.96 -5.51 44.79
CA PRO A 74 -1.74 -6.28 44.86
C PRO A 74 -1.91 -7.69 44.24
N GLY A 75 -1.01 -8.06 43.33
CA GLY A 75 -1.05 -9.34 42.61
C GLY A 75 -1.92 -9.40 41.34
N ALA A 76 -2.81 -8.42 41.10
CA ALA A 76 -3.68 -8.43 39.93
C ALA A 76 -2.91 -8.38 38.60
N TYR A 77 -1.83 -7.61 38.55
CA TYR A 77 -0.95 -7.56 37.37
C TYR A 77 -0.21 -8.90 37.16
N ASP A 78 0.31 -9.52 38.21
CA ASP A 78 1.04 -10.80 38.11
C ASP A 78 0.13 -11.92 37.60
N GLU A 79 -1.12 -11.98 38.09
CA GLU A 79 -2.13 -12.94 37.63
C GLU A 79 -2.50 -12.70 36.16
N ALA A 80 -2.75 -11.44 35.77
CA ALA A 80 -3.03 -11.08 34.39
C ALA A 80 -1.85 -11.41 33.46
N SER A 81 -0.62 -11.19 33.92
CA SER A 81 0.61 -11.48 33.18
C SER A 81 0.82 -12.98 33.01
N ALA A 82 0.66 -13.78 34.08
CA ALA A 82 0.72 -15.23 34.01
C ALA A 82 -0.33 -15.80 33.02
N THR A 83 -1.55 -15.27 33.07
CA THR A 83 -2.64 -15.64 32.16
C THR A 83 -2.30 -15.28 30.71
N ALA A 84 -1.77 -14.08 30.46
CA ALA A 84 -1.35 -13.63 29.14
C ALA A 84 -0.21 -14.52 28.57
N VAL A 85 0.81 -14.82 29.38
CA VAL A 85 1.91 -15.71 29.00
C VAL A 85 1.41 -17.11 28.70
N GLN A 86 0.53 -17.67 29.53
CA GLN A 86 -0.05 -19.00 29.28
C GLN A 86 -0.88 -19.02 27.99
N ALA A 87 -1.70 -17.99 27.75
CA ALA A 87 -2.48 -17.84 26.53
C ALA A 87 -1.56 -17.76 25.30
N LEU A 88 -0.51 -16.95 25.34
CA LEU A 88 0.47 -16.81 24.26
C LEU A 88 1.25 -18.12 24.02
N ARG A 89 1.63 -18.84 25.08
CA ARG A 89 2.29 -20.16 24.97
C ARG A 89 1.38 -21.19 24.32
N ARG A 90 0.09 -21.23 24.68
CA ARG A 90 -0.91 -22.12 24.06
C ARG A 90 -1.09 -21.85 22.56
N GLN A 91 -0.82 -20.62 22.10
CA GLN A 91 -0.84 -20.29 20.67
C GLN A 91 0.41 -20.80 19.91
N GLY A 92 1.47 -21.22 20.60
CA GLY A 92 2.67 -21.79 19.99
C GLY A 92 3.31 -20.89 18.93
N SER A 93 3.64 -21.46 17.78
CA SER A 93 4.22 -20.71 16.64
C SER A 93 3.30 -19.63 16.08
N LYS A 94 1.98 -19.70 16.32
CA LYS A 94 1.04 -18.67 15.87
C LYS A 94 1.28 -17.33 16.58
N ALA A 95 1.76 -17.34 17.83
CA ALA A 95 2.11 -16.10 18.55
C ALA A 95 3.15 -15.24 17.79
N ILE A 96 3.98 -15.86 16.94
CA ILE A 96 4.97 -15.14 16.11
C ILE A 96 4.29 -14.17 15.13
N ALA A 97 3.07 -14.46 14.66
CA ALA A 97 2.34 -13.56 13.77
C ALA A 97 1.98 -12.21 14.44
N LEU A 98 1.90 -12.18 15.78
CA LEU A 98 1.70 -10.94 16.55
C LEU A 98 2.94 -10.03 16.48
N CYS A 99 4.12 -10.62 16.28
CA CYS A 99 5.40 -9.91 16.18
C CYS A 99 5.64 -9.25 14.82
N LEU A 100 4.89 -9.66 13.79
CA LEU A 100 5.02 -9.10 12.42
C LEU A 100 4.49 -7.66 12.32
N ASP A 101 3.49 -7.33 13.14
CA ASP A 101 2.89 -5.99 13.20
C ASP A 101 2.53 -5.65 14.65
N MET A 102 3.56 -5.37 15.45
CA MET A 102 3.42 -5.08 16.88
C MET A 102 2.54 -3.86 17.14
N ASN A 103 2.68 -2.79 16.34
CA ASN A 103 1.87 -1.57 16.49
C ASN A 103 0.38 -1.86 16.31
N LYS A 104 0.00 -2.63 15.29
CA LYS A 104 -1.39 -3.04 15.07
C LYS A 104 -1.89 -3.98 16.17
N THR A 105 -1.03 -4.88 16.65
CA THR A 105 -1.37 -5.78 17.77
C THR A 105 -1.67 -4.97 19.02
N LEU A 106 -0.74 -4.13 19.49
CA LEU A 106 -0.94 -3.30 20.69
C LEU A 106 -2.13 -2.35 20.55
N SER A 107 -2.31 -1.75 19.37
CA SER A 107 -3.45 -0.88 19.06
C SER A 107 -4.82 -1.56 19.20
N ALA A 108 -4.90 -2.87 19.04
CA ALA A 108 -6.15 -3.60 19.20
C ALA A 108 -6.51 -3.85 20.67
N PHE A 109 -5.56 -3.64 21.59
CA PHE A 109 -5.70 -3.78 23.04
C PHE A 109 -5.34 -2.45 23.73
N ASP A 110 -5.73 -1.33 23.12
CA ASP A 110 -5.40 0.02 23.59
C ASP A 110 -6.67 0.68 24.17
N PRO A 111 -6.91 0.58 25.51
CA PRO A 111 -8.05 1.20 26.17
C PRO A 111 -8.21 2.69 25.86
N SER A 112 -7.09 3.41 25.64
CA SER A 112 -7.11 4.84 25.32
C SER A 112 -7.85 5.17 24.02
N ARG A 113 -8.10 4.20 23.13
CA ARG A 113 -8.90 4.44 21.92
C ARG A 113 -10.38 4.63 22.20
N GLN A 114 -10.87 4.10 23.32
CA GLN A 114 -12.27 4.13 23.70
C GLN A 114 -12.50 5.00 24.94
N HIS A 115 -11.51 5.10 25.83
CA HIS A 115 -11.64 5.68 27.16
C HIS A 115 -10.51 6.66 27.51
N ALA A 116 -10.04 7.46 26.56
CA ALA A 116 -8.89 8.36 26.77
C ALA A 116 -9.08 9.32 27.96
N GLN A 117 -10.27 9.90 28.09
CA GLN A 117 -10.57 10.89 29.14
C GLN A 117 -10.70 10.24 30.50
N GLU A 118 -11.40 9.10 30.58
CA GLU A 118 -11.60 8.35 31.81
C GLU A 118 -10.28 7.75 32.32
N LEU A 119 -9.36 7.34 31.44
CA LEU A 119 -8.02 6.90 31.82
C LEU A 119 -7.17 8.05 32.36
N ALA A 120 -7.27 9.25 31.77
CA ALA A 120 -6.57 10.42 32.29
C ALA A 120 -7.07 10.81 33.69
N GLN A 121 -8.38 10.75 33.94
CA GLN A 121 -8.97 10.97 35.26
C GLN A 121 -8.56 9.87 36.26
N LEU A 122 -8.61 8.61 35.83
CA LEU A 122 -8.17 7.48 36.63
C LEU A 122 -6.69 7.61 36.99
N ALA A 123 -5.86 8.16 36.09
CA ALA A 123 -4.45 8.43 36.33
C ALA A 123 -4.24 9.62 37.30
N SER A 124 -4.98 10.73 37.17
CA SER A 124 -4.82 11.91 38.03
C SER A 124 -5.22 11.66 39.48
N GLY A 125 -6.11 10.69 39.74
CA GLY A 125 -6.54 10.36 41.10
C GLY A 125 -7.60 11.30 41.66
N GLU A 126 -8.21 12.15 40.84
CA GLU A 126 -9.21 13.16 41.24
C GLU A 126 -10.66 12.62 41.25
N GLY A 127 -10.85 11.30 41.30
CA GLY A 127 -12.13 10.64 41.01
C GLY A 127 -13.00 10.18 42.19
N GLU A 128 -12.57 10.32 43.45
CA GLU A 128 -13.39 9.94 44.62
C GLU A 128 -13.88 11.17 45.39
N ALA A 129 -14.85 11.88 44.82
CA ALA A 129 -15.81 12.67 45.57
C ALA A 129 -17.17 12.65 44.85
N PRO A 130 -18.30 12.39 45.53
CA PRO A 130 -19.61 12.42 44.88
C PRO A 130 -20.05 13.89 44.73
N SER A 131 -19.94 14.45 43.53
CA SER A 131 -20.50 15.79 43.24
C SER A 131 -21.69 15.70 42.29
N ASN A 132 -22.88 15.76 42.87
CA ASN A 132 -24.03 16.41 42.24
C ASN A 132 -23.65 17.87 41.92
N GLY A 133 -23.95 18.34 40.71
CA GLY A 133 -23.97 19.79 40.44
C GLY A 133 -23.38 20.23 39.10
N THR A 134 -24.30 20.49 38.17
CA THR A 134 -24.34 21.63 37.23
C THR A 134 -23.06 21.99 36.45
N GLN A 135 -23.08 21.65 35.15
CA GLN A 135 -22.17 22.14 34.12
C GLN A 135 -22.20 23.66 33.99
N SER A 136 -21.03 24.29 33.97
CA SER A 136 -20.81 25.65 33.43
C SER A 136 -19.73 25.58 32.34
N GLN A 137 -20.04 26.10 31.16
CA GLN A 137 -19.16 26.19 30.00
C GLN A 137 -18.04 27.22 30.21
N PRO A 138 -16.83 27.03 29.65
CA PRO A 138 -15.82 28.08 29.56
C PRO A 138 -16.03 28.98 28.32
N PRO A 139 -15.57 30.25 28.38
CA PRO A 139 -15.89 31.27 27.39
C PRO A 139 -15.01 31.19 26.14
N THR A 140 -15.62 31.57 25.01
CA THR A 140 -15.05 31.80 23.69
C THR A 140 -13.95 32.86 23.73
N ILE A 141 -12.75 32.53 23.24
CA ILE A 141 -11.67 33.49 22.98
C ILE A 141 -11.72 33.90 21.52
N THR A 142 -11.99 35.18 21.28
CA THR A 142 -12.00 35.83 19.97
C THR A 142 -10.57 36.18 19.56
N ALA A 143 -10.08 35.61 18.45
CA ALA A 143 -8.78 35.97 17.88
C ALA A 143 -8.91 37.22 17.00
N GLN A 144 -8.13 38.26 17.32
CA GLN A 144 -7.99 39.49 16.54
C GLN A 144 -6.93 39.33 15.44
N THR A 145 -7.32 39.71 14.23
CA THR A 145 -6.48 39.88 13.03
C THR A 145 -5.68 41.18 13.12
N PRO A 146 -4.39 41.22 12.72
CA PRO A 146 -3.77 42.45 12.27
C PRO A 146 -3.74 42.53 10.73
N SER A 147 -4.26 43.65 10.23
CA SER A 147 -4.19 44.10 8.83
C SER A 147 -2.78 44.59 8.47
N PRO A 148 -2.44 44.69 7.17
CA PRO A 148 -1.10 45.01 6.68
C PRO A 148 -0.88 46.52 6.53
N SER A 149 0.38 46.93 6.45
CA SER A 149 0.74 48.25 5.92
C SER A 149 2.04 48.24 5.13
N PRO A 150 2.20 49.19 4.17
CA PRO A 150 2.83 48.94 2.88
C PRO A 150 4.02 49.88 2.59
N SER A 151 4.51 49.81 1.35
CA SER A 151 5.39 50.78 0.64
C SER A 151 6.89 50.48 0.77
N ALA A 152 7.76 50.63 -0.22
CA ALA A 152 7.70 51.10 -1.61
C ALA A 152 9.11 50.83 -2.24
N PRO A 153 9.31 51.04 -3.56
CA PRO A 153 10.40 50.43 -4.32
C PRO A 153 11.64 51.33 -4.44
N THR A 154 12.76 50.76 -4.85
CA THR A 154 13.91 51.55 -5.34
C THR A 154 14.41 50.97 -6.67
N VAL A 155 14.45 51.85 -7.66
CA VAL A 155 15.00 51.69 -9.00
C VAL A 155 16.31 52.48 -9.06
N ALA A 156 17.38 51.89 -9.59
CA ALA A 156 18.49 52.57 -10.31
C ALA A 156 19.32 51.47 -11.01
N GLN A 157 19.23 51.32 -12.34
CA GLN A 157 20.02 51.96 -13.40
C GLN A 157 21.48 51.47 -13.54
N GLN A 158 21.67 50.67 -14.60
CA GLN A 158 22.72 50.67 -15.63
C GLN A 158 24.18 51.00 -15.27
N ALA A 159 25.08 50.06 -15.61
CA ALA A 159 26.30 50.39 -16.36
C ALA A 159 26.77 49.17 -17.18
N ALA A 160 26.90 49.38 -18.49
CA ALA A 160 27.52 48.45 -19.44
C ALA A 160 29.04 48.63 -19.41
N THR A 161 29.80 47.52 -19.44
CA THR A 161 31.21 47.49 -19.85
C THR A 161 31.49 46.22 -20.65
N GLN A 162 32.42 46.38 -21.60
CA GLN A 162 32.79 45.53 -22.74
C GLN A 162 33.39 44.14 -22.40
N PRO A 163 33.45 43.23 -23.39
CA PRO A 163 33.89 41.85 -23.20
C PRO A 163 35.41 41.72 -23.20
N THR A 164 35.97 41.17 -22.12
CA THR A 164 37.31 40.57 -22.08
C THR A 164 37.24 39.07 -22.32
N ALA A 165 38.06 38.58 -23.26
CA ALA A 165 38.17 37.19 -23.66
C ALA A 165 38.50 36.24 -22.49
N PRO A 166 37.88 35.05 -22.40
CA PRO A 166 38.37 34.01 -21.52
C PRO A 166 39.53 33.22 -22.17
N PRO A 167 40.59 32.89 -21.40
CA PRO A 167 41.74 32.13 -21.86
C PRO A 167 41.43 30.62 -21.96
N ALA A 168 42.25 29.93 -22.76
CA ALA A 168 42.47 28.50 -22.87
C ALA A 168 41.52 27.57 -22.10
N THR A 169 40.73 26.80 -22.86
CA THR A 169 39.98 25.63 -22.42
C THR A 169 40.91 24.61 -21.75
N THR A 170 40.96 24.67 -20.42
CA THR A 170 41.37 23.52 -19.61
C THR A 170 40.29 22.43 -19.82
N PRO A 171 40.64 21.18 -20.10
CA PRO A 171 39.66 20.10 -20.20
C PRO A 171 38.81 20.09 -18.92
N PRO A 172 37.48 19.93 -19.00
CA PRO A 172 36.65 19.89 -17.80
C PRO A 172 37.17 18.77 -16.89
N GLN A 173 37.66 19.19 -15.73
CA GLN A 173 38.10 18.34 -14.64
C GLN A 173 36.97 17.34 -14.35
N GLN A 174 37.23 16.05 -14.58
CA GLN A 174 36.25 14.99 -14.32
C GLN A 174 35.74 15.14 -12.89
N ALA A 175 34.46 15.47 -12.75
CA ALA A 175 33.82 15.59 -11.45
C ALA A 175 34.02 14.26 -10.69
N PRO A 176 34.44 14.30 -9.42
CA PRO A 176 34.73 13.10 -8.65
C PRO A 176 33.48 12.21 -8.53
N VAL A 177 33.73 10.90 -8.56
CA VAL A 177 32.74 9.85 -8.29
C VAL A 177 32.26 9.99 -6.86
N VAL A 178 31.05 10.51 -6.64
CA VAL A 178 30.44 10.48 -5.31
C VAL A 178 29.59 9.23 -5.21
N ALA A 179 30.21 8.16 -4.70
CA ALA A 179 29.45 7.07 -4.11
C ALA A 179 28.78 7.62 -2.85
N ALA A 180 27.48 7.91 -2.93
CA ALA A 180 26.77 8.39 -1.76
C ALA A 180 26.65 7.30 -0.71
N ALA A 181 26.78 7.72 0.55
CA ALA A 181 26.34 6.95 1.69
C ALA A 181 24.83 6.66 1.58
N ALA A 182 24.37 5.68 2.36
CA ALA A 182 22.96 5.29 2.42
C ALA A 182 22.07 6.52 2.66
N GLY A 183 21.02 6.70 1.84
CA GLY A 183 20.11 7.85 1.91
C GLY A 183 20.56 9.09 1.15
N GLY A 184 21.76 9.11 0.57
CA GLY A 184 22.29 10.23 -0.20
C GLY A 184 22.05 10.13 -1.72
N ARG A 185 22.49 11.15 -2.45
CA ARG A 185 22.44 11.19 -3.93
C ARG A 185 23.74 10.67 -4.54
N ALA A 186 23.68 9.56 -5.27
CA ALA A 186 24.83 8.98 -5.96
C ALA A 186 24.90 9.45 -7.42
N GLN A 187 26.11 9.43 -7.98
CA GLN A 187 26.38 9.67 -9.40
C GLN A 187 27.16 8.49 -9.99
N VAL A 188 26.65 7.92 -11.09
CA VAL A 188 27.36 6.92 -11.90
C VAL A 188 27.32 7.39 -13.35
N GLY A 189 28.46 7.79 -13.85
CA GLY A 189 28.61 8.35 -15.19
C GLY A 189 27.68 9.55 -15.40
N ASP A 190 26.75 9.50 -16.34
CA ASP A 190 25.79 10.56 -16.61
C ASP A 190 24.57 10.57 -15.66
N ALA A 191 24.33 9.45 -14.98
CA ALA A 191 23.14 9.25 -14.14
C ALA A 191 23.35 9.72 -12.69
N SER A 192 22.37 10.43 -12.16
CA SER A 192 22.22 10.74 -10.73
C SER A 192 20.94 10.09 -10.18
N PHE A 193 20.99 9.57 -8.96
CA PHE A 193 19.83 8.94 -8.30
C PHE A 193 19.97 9.00 -6.78
N VAL A 194 18.85 8.78 -6.07
CA VAL A 194 18.82 8.69 -4.60
C VAL A 194 19.02 7.24 -4.19
N VAL A 195 20.04 7.00 -3.35
CA VAL A 195 20.33 5.67 -2.78
C VAL A 195 19.43 5.44 -1.57
N PRO A 196 18.69 4.32 -1.48
CA PRO A 196 17.87 4.03 -0.31
C PRO A 196 18.72 3.94 0.95
N ALA A 197 18.19 4.39 2.09
CA ALA A 197 18.91 4.36 3.38
C ALA A 197 19.26 2.93 3.85
N THR A 198 18.65 1.91 3.26
CA THR A 198 18.91 0.50 3.54
C THR A 198 20.07 -0.06 2.70
N TRP A 199 20.55 0.66 1.69
CA TRP A 199 21.60 0.21 0.78
C TRP A 199 22.97 0.68 1.28
N ARG A 200 23.95 -0.21 1.26
CA ARG A 200 25.34 0.06 1.63
C ARG A 200 26.18 0.10 0.36
N ALA A 201 26.88 1.21 0.14
CA ALA A 201 27.82 1.31 -0.97
C ALA A 201 28.98 0.32 -0.77
N GLY A 202 29.33 -0.38 -1.85
CA GLY A 202 30.50 -1.23 -1.98
C GLY A 202 31.52 -0.57 -2.90
N LYS A 203 32.05 -1.33 -3.86
CA LYS A 203 33.00 -0.81 -4.86
C LYS A 203 32.30 0.13 -5.83
N THR A 204 32.91 1.29 -6.08
CA THR A 204 32.44 2.27 -7.06
C THR A 204 33.56 2.71 -7.98
N THR A 205 33.21 3.01 -9.23
CA THR A 205 34.05 3.55 -10.30
C THR A 205 33.29 4.68 -10.99
N ALA A 206 33.92 5.35 -11.96
CA ALA A 206 33.25 6.41 -12.71
C ALA A 206 32.00 5.94 -13.48
N THR A 207 32.00 4.68 -13.92
CA THR A 207 30.95 4.09 -14.77
C THR A 207 30.22 2.94 -14.09
N GLY A 208 30.47 2.69 -12.80
CA GLY A 208 29.78 1.62 -12.10
C GLY A 208 29.77 1.77 -10.60
N ALA A 209 28.76 1.19 -9.94
CA ALA A 209 28.67 1.12 -8.50
C ALA A 209 28.02 -0.20 -8.07
N LEU A 210 28.51 -0.75 -6.97
CA LEU A 210 27.92 -1.90 -6.31
C LEU A 210 27.29 -1.45 -5.00
N TYR A 211 26.07 -1.87 -4.74
CA TYR A 211 25.39 -1.68 -3.47
C TYR A 211 24.94 -3.01 -2.90
N GLN A 212 24.97 -3.13 -1.57
CA GLN A 212 24.43 -4.25 -0.84
C GLN A 212 23.22 -3.81 -0.01
N ARG A 213 22.13 -4.52 -0.15
CA ARG A 213 20.91 -4.33 0.63
C ARG A 213 20.71 -5.56 1.52
N PRO A 214 20.86 -5.44 2.85
CA PRO A 214 20.53 -6.52 3.78
C PRO A 214 19.04 -6.86 3.68
N ALA A 215 18.69 -8.15 3.67
CA ALA A 215 17.30 -8.58 3.85
C ALA A 215 16.97 -8.62 5.35
N LYS A 216 15.69 -8.42 5.71
CA LYS A 216 15.23 -8.40 7.11
C LYS A 216 15.46 -9.74 7.82
N ASP A 217 15.20 -10.85 7.12
CA ASP A 217 15.21 -12.18 7.70
C ASP A 217 16.54 -12.90 7.46
N ARG A 218 16.80 -13.25 6.19
CA ARG A 218 17.99 -13.94 5.72
C ARG A 218 18.36 -13.39 4.33
N GLY A 219 19.67 -13.23 4.13
CA GLY A 219 20.24 -12.90 2.84
C GLY A 219 20.59 -11.45 2.61
N SER A 220 20.98 -11.20 1.37
CA SER A 220 21.23 -9.86 0.85
C SER A 220 20.85 -9.79 -0.61
N PHE A 221 20.42 -8.61 -1.01
CA PHE A 221 20.36 -8.24 -2.42
C PHE A 221 21.63 -7.46 -2.77
N THR A 222 22.14 -7.70 -3.97
CA THR A 222 23.21 -6.90 -4.55
C THR A 222 22.64 -6.12 -5.72
N ALA A 223 22.83 -4.81 -5.69
CA ALA A 223 22.50 -3.94 -6.81
C ALA A 223 23.79 -3.54 -7.53
N PHE A 224 23.81 -3.77 -8.84
CA PHE A 224 24.84 -3.32 -9.76
C PHE A 224 24.28 -2.17 -10.55
N VAL A 225 24.97 -1.04 -10.53
CA VAL A 225 24.67 0.13 -11.35
C VAL A 225 25.82 0.29 -12.32
N LEU A 226 25.55 0.45 -13.61
CA LEU A 226 26.59 0.70 -14.60
C LEU A 226 26.12 1.63 -15.71
N GLU A 227 27.07 2.34 -16.28
CA GLU A 227 26.95 2.99 -17.57
C GLU A 227 27.82 2.23 -18.59
N GLN A 228 27.19 1.80 -19.67
CA GLN A 228 27.82 1.21 -20.83
C GLN A 228 27.95 2.25 -21.95
N LYS A 229 29.19 2.44 -22.41
CA LYS A 229 29.52 3.28 -23.56
C LYS A 229 30.68 2.67 -24.37
N PRO A 230 30.52 2.39 -25.67
CA PRO A 230 29.29 2.48 -26.45
C PRO A 230 28.30 1.32 -26.15
N MET A 231 27.02 1.49 -26.51
CA MET A 231 26.08 0.36 -26.60
C MET A 231 26.57 -0.65 -27.64
N GLN A 232 26.22 -1.92 -27.42
CA GLN A 232 26.54 -3.02 -28.32
C GLN A 232 25.27 -3.47 -29.05
N GLY A 233 25.16 -3.17 -30.34
CA GLY A 233 23.97 -3.48 -31.14
C GLY A 233 22.79 -2.54 -30.86
N ASP A 234 21.56 -3.03 -31.12
CA ASP A 234 20.35 -2.28 -30.79
C ASP A 234 20.16 -2.15 -29.26
N PRO A 235 19.38 -1.17 -28.78
CA PRO A 235 19.24 -0.91 -27.34
C PRO A 235 18.77 -2.12 -26.52
N LYS A 236 17.83 -2.92 -27.03
CA LYS A 236 17.30 -4.09 -26.33
C LYS A 236 18.37 -5.19 -26.21
N SER A 237 19.11 -5.43 -27.29
CA SER A 237 20.24 -6.36 -27.29
C SER A 237 21.38 -5.90 -26.38
N SER A 238 21.72 -4.60 -26.42
CA SER A 238 22.74 -4.02 -25.52
C SER A 238 22.36 -4.18 -24.05
N PHE A 239 21.08 -3.95 -23.71
CA PHE A 239 20.57 -4.18 -22.36
C PHE A 239 20.70 -5.64 -21.94
N ALA A 240 20.26 -6.57 -22.79
CA ALA A 240 20.36 -8.00 -22.52
C ALA A 240 21.81 -8.45 -22.32
N MET A 241 22.74 -7.97 -23.16
CA MET A 241 24.16 -8.28 -23.06
C MET A 241 24.79 -7.69 -21.79
N SER A 242 24.44 -6.45 -21.43
CA SER A 242 24.86 -5.82 -20.17
C SER A 242 24.46 -6.66 -18.96
N VAL A 243 23.19 -7.10 -18.91
CA VAL A 243 22.70 -7.93 -17.80
C VAL A 243 23.39 -9.30 -17.79
N ARG A 244 23.52 -9.95 -18.95
CA ARG A 244 24.17 -11.27 -19.04
C ARG A 244 25.67 -11.23 -18.73
N GLY A 245 26.35 -10.15 -19.10
CA GLY A 245 27.78 -9.94 -18.83
C GLY A 245 28.14 -9.90 -17.35
N MET A 246 27.16 -9.61 -16.48
CA MET A 246 27.34 -9.66 -15.02
C MET A 246 27.31 -11.10 -14.45
N PHE A 247 27.05 -12.11 -15.27
CA PHE A 247 26.97 -13.53 -14.88
C PHE A 247 27.94 -14.40 -15.70
N PRO A 248 29.24 -14.44 -15.36
CA PRO A 248 30.17 -15.34 -16.03
C PRO A 248 29.76 -16.80 -15.80
N GLY A 249 29.62 -17.58 -16.88
CA GLY A 249 29.34 -19.03 -16.84
C GLY A 249 27.93 -19.41 -17.30
N LYS A 250 26.91 -19.20 -16.47
CA LYS A 250 25.50 -19.44 -16.85
C LYS A 250 24.73 -18.13 -16.91
N THR A 251 24.45 -17.68 -18.12
CA THR A 251 23.74 -16.44 -18.40
C THR A 251 22.25 -16.59 -18.11
N PRO A 252 21.62 -15.56 -17.52
CA PRO A 252 20.16 -15.55 -17.40
C PRO A 252 19.52 -15.56 -18.79
N GLN A 253 18.41 -16.29 -18.92
CA GLN A 253 17.70 -16.40 -20.19
C GLN A 253 17.06 -15.05 -20.58
N LEU A 254 16.59 -14.27 -19.59
CA LEU A 254 15.90 -13.00 -19.79
C LEU A 254 14.68 -13.19 -20.71
N LYS A 255 13.82 -14.15 -20.33
CA LYS A 255 12.73 -14.64 -21.19
C LYS A 255 11.80 -13.54 -21.71
N TYR A 256 11.57 -12.52 -20.88
CA TYR A 256 10.71 -11.38 -21.22
C TYR A 256 11.40 -10.07 -20.87
N ILE A 257 11.86 -9.35 -21.91
CA ILE A 257 12.35 -7.97 -21.80
C ILE A 257 11.19 -7.07 -22.24
N TYR A 258 10.67 -6.29 -21.29
CA TYR A 258 9.59 -5.35 -21.54
C TYR A 258 10.16 -3.98 -21.89
N GLU A 259 9.61 -3.38 -22.92
CA GLU A 259 9.95 -2.03 -23.35
C GLU A 259 9.08 -1.02 -22.61
N ALA A 260 9.66 0.11 -22.24
CA ALA A 260 9.02 1.15 -21.46
C ALA A 260 9.65 2.50 -21.79
N LYS A 261 9.21 3.55 -21.11
CA LYS A 261 9.88 4.85 -21.12
C LYS A 261 10.20 5.31 -19.70
N THR A 262 11.20 6.16 -19.53
CA THR A 262 11.33 6.92 -18.28
C THR A 262 10.22 7.96 -18.20
N ARG A 263 10.02 8.56 -17.02
CA ARG A 263 9.12 9.72 -16.87
C ARG A 263 9.52 10.87 -17.77
N THR A 264 10.78 11.01 -18.12
CA THR A 264 11.28 12.04 -19.02
C THR A 264 11.25 11.63 -20.51
N GLY A 265 10.65 10.48 -20.83
CA GLY A 265 10.42 10.02 -22.20
C GLY A 265 11.55 9.22 -22.85
N LEU A 266 12.65 8.95 -22.14
CA LEU A 266 13.76 8.13 -22.66
C LEU A 266 13.33 6.68 -22.83
N ALA A 267 13.81 6.01 -23.86
CA ALA A 267 13.55 4.58 -24.05
C ALA A 267 14.16 3.79 -22.88
N ALA A 268 13.38 2.89 -22.31
CA ALA A 268 13.76 2.06 -21.18
C ALA A 268 13.38 0.60 -21.41
N PHE A 269 14.07 -0.29 -20.70
CA PHE A 269 13.88 -1.72 -20.76
C PHE A 269 13.81 -2.24 -19.33
N GLN A 270 12.97 -3.23 -19.09
CA GLN A 270 12.94 -3.91 -17.80
C GLN A 270 12.80 -5.41 -17.95
N VAL A 271 13.34 -6.14 -16.98
CA VAL A 271 13.21 -7.59 -16.90
C VAL A 271 12.90 -8.01 -15.47
N ARG A 272 11.96 -8.93 -15.35
CA ARG A 272 11.63 -9.65 -14.11
C ARG A 272 11.84 -11.12 -14.36
N ASP A 273 12.96 -11.66 -13.91
CA ASP A 273 13.29 -13.06 -14.13
C ASP A 273 13.57 -13.79 -12.81
N GLY A 274 13.32 -15.10 -12.81
CA GLY A 274 13.78 -16.04 -11.80
C GLY A 274 14.73 -17.01 -12.50
N SER A 275 16.03 -16.90 -12.24
CA SER A 275 17.04 -17.72 -12.91
C SER A 275 17.67 -18.71 -11.93
N GLN A 276 18.28 -19.77 -12.46
CA GLN A 276 19.12 -20.67 -11.69
C GLN A 276 20.60 -20.33 -11.95
N LEU A 277 21.32 -19.89 -10.92
CA LEU A 277 22.76 -19.66 -10.98
C LEU A 277 23.51 -20.79 -10.28
N MET A 278 24.59 -21.27 -10.88
CA MET A 278 25.48 -22.22 -10.23
C MET A 278 26.47 -21.45 -9.35
N THR A 279 26.48 -21.73 -8.05
CA THR A 279 27.48 -21.18 -7.12
C THR A 279 28.12 -22.34 -6.37
N GLY A 280 29.42 -22.58 -6.60
CA GLY A 280 30.16 -23.69 -5.97
C GLY A 280 29.60 -25.08 -6.34
N GLY A 281 29.23 -25.28 -7.61
CA GLY A 281 28.69 -26.55 -8.10
C GLY A 281 27.23 -26.84 -7.76
N ARG A 282 26.53 -25.94 -7.04
CA ARG A 282 25.11 -26.08 -6.69
C ARG A 282 24.26 -25.06 -7.44
N SER A 283 23.11 -25.49 -7.96
CA SER A 283 22.10 -24.61 -8.55
C SER A 283 21.35 -23.86 -7.45
N LYS A 284 21.35 -22.53 -7.51
CA LYS A 284 20.61 -21.64 -6.62
C LYS A 284 19.61 -20.83 -7.45
N SER A 285 18.36 -20.83 -7.02
CA SER A 285 17.36 -19.91 -7.58
C SER A 285 17.68 -18.49 -7.12
N VAL A 286 17.78 -17.57 -8.08
CA VAL A 286 17.95 -16.14 -7.82
C VAL A 286 16.80 -15.37 -8.45
N ALA A 287 16.31 -14.38 -7.71
CA ALA A 287 15.46 -13.36 -8.27
C ALA A 287 16.33 -12.28 -8.92
N LEU A 288 16.08 -12.00 -10.20
CA LEU A 288 16.79 -11.01 -10.99
C LEU A 288 15.84 -9.91 -11.43
N ARG A 289 16.20 -8.65 -11.18
CA ARG A 289 15.50 -7.46 -11.69
C ARG A 289 16.49 -6.54 -12.35
N ALA A 290 16.21 -6.11 -13.57
CA ALA A 290 17.04 -5.08 -14.17
C ALA A 290 16.20 -4.04 -14.90
N VAL A 291 16.70 -2.81 -14.88
CA VAL A 291 16.19 -1.68 -15.65
C VAL A 291 17.34 -1.10 -16.46
N GLY A 292 17.13 -0.95 -17.75
CA GLY A 292 18.02 -0.28 -18.68
C GLY A 292 17.39 1.02 -19.17
N VAL A 293 18.16 2.09 -19.31
CA VAL A 293 17.72 3.34 -19.92
C VAL A 293 18.70 3.69 -21.04
N GLN A 294 18.16 3.88 -22.24
CA GLN A 294 18.94 4.36 -23.38
C GLN A 294 19.14 5.87 -23.25
N LEU A 295 20.40 6.31 -23.35
CA LEU A 295 20.79 7.71 -23.31
C LEU A 295 21.25 8.19 -24.70
N PRO A 296 21.20 9.51 -24.96
CA PRO A 296 21.78 10.09 -26.17
C PRO A 296 23.27 9.72 -26.34
N GLY A 297 23.75 9.69 -27.59
CA GLY A 297 25.16 9.45 -27.88
C GLY A 297 25.61 8.00 -27.68
N ASN A 298 24.74 7.04 -28.03
CA ASN A 298 25.00 5.60 -28.02
C ASN A 298 25.41 5.04 -26.64
N GLN A 299 24.69 5.46 -25.60
CA GLN A 299 24.97 5.12 -24.19
C GLN A 299 23.79 4.36 -23.58
N MET A 300 24.09 3.46 -22.64
CA MET A 300 23.07 2.77 -21.87
C MET A 300 23.41 2.75 -20.39
N PHE A 301 22.45 3.14 -19.57
CA PHE A 301 22.51 2.99 -18.13
C PHE A 301 21.75 1.75 -17.70
N VAL A 302 22.32 0.93 -16.81
CA VAL A 302 21.69 -0.30 -16.31
C VAL A 302 21.78 -0.37 -14.80
N ILE A 303 20.65 -0.65 -14.15
CA ILE A 303 20.59 -1.08 -12.75
C ILE A 303 20.07 -2.51 -12.70
N LEU A 304 20.81 -3.39 -12.04
CA LEU A 304 20.50 -4.80 -11.85
C LEU A 304 20.48 -5.13 -10.35
N LEU A 305 19.38 -5.67 -9.86
CA LEU A 305 19.20 -6.16 -8.50
C LEU A 305 19.10 -7.69 -8.50
N ILE A 306 19.92 -8.35 -7.70
CA ILE A 306 20.01 -9.82 -7.61
C ILE A 306 19.87 -10.24 -6.15
N SER A 307 19.07 -11.27 -5.89
CA SER A 307 19.03 -11.94 -4.59
C SER A 307 20.06 -13.06 -4.48
N SER A 308 20.73 -13.16 -3.33
CA SER A 308 21.72 -14.22 -3.05
C SER A 308 21.14 -15.51 -2.45
N ASP A 309 19.90 -15.48 -1.94
CA ASP A 309 19.30 -16.60 -1.20
C ASP A 309 17.78 -16.78 -1.37
N GLY A 310 17.20 -16.20 -2.43
CA GLY A 310 15.82 -16.49 -2.86
C GLY A 310 14.87 -15.29 -2.78
N TYR A 311 13.62 -15.54 -2.37
CA TYR A 311 12.52 -14.57 -2.50
C TYR A 311 12.20 -13.75 -1.23
N SER A 312 12.87 -14.02 -0.09
CA SER A 312 12.65 -13.28 1.16
C SER A 312 13.04 -11.80 1.00
N GLY A 313 12.17 -10.88 1.43
CA GLY A 313 12.41 -9.44 1.33
C GLY A 313 12.43 -8.87 -0.10
N LYS A 314 12.06 -9.67 -1.11
CA LYS A 314 12.05 -9.28 -2.52
C LYS A 314 11.12 -8.09 -2.80
N SER A 315 9.90 -8.11 -2.26
CA SER A 315 8.93 -7.03 -2.49
C SER A 315 9.46 -5.68 -1.98
N ASP A 316 10.06 -5.67 -0.78
CA ASP A 316 10.70 -4.46 -0.24
C ASP A 316 11.89 -4.02 -1.13
N ALA A 317 12.68 -4.96 -1.64
CA ALA A 317 13.83 -4.67 -2.52
C ALA A 317 13.39 -4.10 -3.88
N GLU A 318 12.33 -4.65 -4.47
CA GLU A 318 11.74 -4.17 -5.71
C GLU A 318 11.14 -2.76 -5.54
N LYS A 319 10.50 -2.50 -4.40
CA LYS A 319 9.99 -1.17 -4.05
C LYS A 319 11.11 -0.14 -3.96
N GLU A 320 12.21 -0.48 -3.29
CA GLU A 320 13.39 0.38 -3.19
C GLU A 320 14.06 0.59 -4.57
N LEU A 321 14.17 -0.46 -5.40
CA LEU A 321 14.64 -0.33 -6.77
C LEU A 321 13.76 0.63 -7.58
N GLY A 322 12.44 0.53 -7.42
CA GLY A 322 11.52 1.47 -8.07
C GLY A 322 11.67 2.90 -7.60
N ALA A 323 11.99 3.13 -6.33
CA ALA A 323 12.34 4.47 -5.83
C ALA A 323 13.64 5.00 -6.45
N VAL A 324 14.68 4.15 -6.57
CA VAL A 324 15.94 4.51 -7.24
C VAL A 324 15.68 4.93 -8.67
N VAL A 325 15.00 4.08 -9.45
CA VAL A 325 14.73 4.32 -10.87
C VAL A 325 13.81 5.55 -11.06
N SER A 326 12.83 5.76 -10.18
CA SER A 326 11.99 6.97 -10.20
C SER A 326 12.77 8.26 -9.96
N SER A 327 13.89 8.18 -9.22
CA SER A 327 14.75 9.32 -8.91
C SER A 327 15.85 9.58 -9.94
N LEU A 328 15.94 8.75 -10.99
CA LEU A 328 16.97 8.89 -12.01
C LEU A 328 16.83 10.22 -12.74
N SER A 329 17.97 10.91 -12.85
CA SER A 329 18.15 12.06 -13.73
C SER A 329 19.48 11.93 -14.45
N PHE A 330 19.57 12.45 -15.67
CA PHE A 330 20.76 12.33 -16.53
C PHE A 330 21.27 13.72 -16.87
N ARG A 331 22.57 14.00 -16.75
CA ARG A 331 23.11 15.34 -17.04
C ARG A 331 23.00 15.69 -18.52
N SER A 332 23.07 14.68 -19.39
CA SER A 332 22.80 14.82 -20.82
C SER A 332 21.35 15.21 -21.14
N GLN A 333 20.43 15.12 -20.17
CA GLN A 333 19.04 15.48 -20.33
C GLN A 333 18.75 16.84 -19.65
N SER A 334 18.86 17.93 -20.41
CA SER A 334 18.79 19.30 -19.88
C SER A 334 17.38 19.92 -19.84
N SER A 335 16.34 19.30 -20.40
CA SER A 335 15.08 20.04 -20.65
C SER A 335 13.76 19.28 -20.55
N GLY A 336 13.74 17.99 -20.17
CA GLY A 336 12.48 17.25 -20.03
C GLY A 336 11.90 17.38 -18.62
N GLN A 337 10.77 18.07 -18.45
CA GLN A 337 10.00 17.92 -17.21
C GLN A 337 9.58 16.45 -17.07
N PRO A 338 9.83 15.80 -15.91
CA PRO A 338 9.35 14.46 -15.66
C PRO A 338 7.83 14.38 -15.85
N TRP A 339 7.36 13.28 -16.42
CA TRP A 339 5.94 13.03 -16.50
C TRP A 339 5.34 12.94 -15.08
N ASP A 340 4.40 13.83 -14.80
CA ASP A 340 3.56 13.88 -13.61
C ASP A 340 2.07 13.80 -14.03
N PRO A 341 1.28 12.84 -13.52
CA PRO A 341 -0.15 12.76 -13.83
C PRO A 341 -0.94 14.00 -13.38
N LEU A 342 -0.41 14.78 -12.44
CA LEU A 342 -1.05 15.98 -11.91
C LEU A 342 -0.88 17.23 -12.78
N THR A 343 0.10 17.25 -13.68
CA THR A 343 0.38 18.41 -14.54
C THR A 343 0.33 18.07 -16.02
N ASN A 344 0.62 16.82 -16.39
CA ASN A 344 0.61 16.37 -17.77
C ASN A 344 -0.74 15.76 -18.12
N HIS A 345 -1.65 16.66 -18.44
CA HIS A 345 -2.99 16.39 -18.88
C HIS A 345 -2.98 16.19 -20.38
N GLY A 346 -3.29 14.98 -20.85
CA GLY A 346 -3.40 14.74 -22.28
C GLY A 346 -4.50 15.58 -22.93
N ASN A 347 -4.63 15.51 -24.24
CA ASN A 347 -5.63 16.28 -25.01
C ASN A 347 -7.04 15.63 -25.04
N GLY A 348 -7.29 14.62 -24.21
CA GLY A 348 -8.55 13.87 -24.18
C GLY A 348 -9.67 14.56 -23.41
N ASN A 349 -10.88 14.59 -23.98
CA ASN A 349 -12.10 15.08 -23.32
C ASN A 349 -13.15 13.98 -23.08
N ALA A 350 -12.77 12.71 -23.24
CA ALA A 350 -13.66 11.61 -22.90
C ALA A 350 -13.92 11.54 -21.39
N THR A 351 -15.12 11.13 -21.06
CA THR A 351 -15.50 10.82 -19.68
C THR A 351 -16.24 9.50 -19.66
N GLY A 352 -16.01 8.71 -18.62
CA GLY A 352 -16.69 7.44 -18.49
C GLY A 352 -15.94 6.44 -17.64
N VAL A 353 -16.67 5.41 -17.22
CA VAL A 353 -16.12 4.27 -16.50
C VAL A 353 -16.12 3.10 -17.45
N TYR A 354 -15.01 2.39 -17.52
CA TYR A 354 -14.81 1.26 -18.41
C TYR A 354 -14.30 0.09 -17.59
N TRP A 355 -14.75 -1.12 -17.88
CA TRP A 355 -14.37 -2.31 -17.12
C TRP A 355 -13.99 -3.48 -18.01
N TYR A 356 -13.15 -4.36 -17.50
CA TYR A 356 -12.91 -5.68 -18.07
C TYR A 356 -12.73 -6.71 -16.95
N SER A 357 -12.85 -7.99 -17.30
CA SER A 357 -12.62 -9.10 -16.38
C SER A 357 -11.24 -9.71 -16.59
N THR A 358 -10.62 -10.12 -15.48
CA THR A 358 -9.46 -11.00 -15.49
C THR A 358 -9.77 -12.25 -14.68
N ILE A 359 -9.25 -13.39 -15.10
CA ILE A 359 -9.30 -14.64 -14.33
C ILE A 359 -7.86 -15.06 -14.09
N THR A 360 -7.49 -15.18 -12.83
CA THR A 360 -6.14 -15.57 -12.43
C THR A 360 -6.21 -16.73 -11.43
N ASN A 361 -5.31 -17.70 -11.58
CA ASN A 361 -5.14 -18.73 -10.57
C ASN A 361 -3.99 -18.30 -9.66
N MET A 362 -4.26 -18.09 -8.37
CA MET A 362 -3.25 -17.67 -7.40
C MET A 362 -3.11 -18.69 -6.27
N PRO A 363 -1.88 -18.93 -5.78
CA PRO A 363 -1.69 -19.71 -4.57
C PRO A 363 -2.47 -19.07 -3.41
N ASN A 364 -3.23 -19.88 -2.68
CA ASN A 364 -3.95 -19.42 -1.51
C ASN A 364 -3.10 -19.56 -0.25
N ALA A 365 -3.56 -18.96 0.86
CA ALA A 365 -2.82 -18.96 2.13
C ALA A 365 -2.65 -20.35 2.76
N PHE A 366 -3.25 -21.39 2.17
CA PHE A 366 -3.29 -22.75 2.68
C PHE A 366 -2.61 -23.76 1.74
N GLY A 367 -1.82 -23.28 0.77
CA GLY A 367 -1.04 -24.13 -0.14
C GLY A 367 -1.83 -24.71 -1.32
N GLY A 368 -3.11 -24.35 -1.47
CA GLY A 368 -3.91 -24.63 -2.66
C GLY A 368 -3.82 -23.52 -3.71
N MET A 369 -4.69 -23.60 -4.73
CA MET A 369 -4.87 -22.56 -5.75
C MET A 369 -6.31 -22.05 -5.67
N ASP A 370 -6.48 -20.73 -5.61
CA ASP A 370 -7.78 -20.07 -5.75
C ASP A 370 -7.90 -19.51 -7.17
N THR A 371 -9.01 -19.79 -7.85
CA THR A 371 -9.39 -19.05 -9.06
C THR A 371 -10.01 -17.74 -8.65
N ARG A 372 -9.36 -16.63 -9.02
CA ARG A 372 -9.83 -15.27 -8.77
C ARG A 372 -10.30 -14.64 -10.06
N ALA A 373 -11.60 -14.41 -10.16
CA ALA A 373 -12.19 -13.53 -11.15
C ALA A 373 -12.24 -12.12 -10.58
N GLU A 374 -11.60 -11.16 -11.24
CA GLU A 374 -11.58 -9.76 -10.83
C GLU A 374 -12.10 -8.86 -11.94
N ARG A 375 -12.82 -7.81 -11.55
CA ARG A 375 -13.02 -6.67 -12.42
C ARG A 375 -11.89 -5.69 -12.27
N LYS A 376 -11.56 -5.05 -13.38
CA LYS A 376 -10.58 -3.98 -13.45
C LYS A 376 -11.24 -2.82 -14.16
N TYR A 377 -11.02 -1.63 -13.64
CA TYR A 377 -11.67 -0.41 -14.11
C TYR A 377 -10.64 0.57 -14.66
N VAL A 378 -11.06 1.33 -15.67
CA VAL A 378 -10.43 2.56 -16.11
C VAL A 378 -11.48 3.65 -16.13
N VAL A 379 -11.23 4.72 -15.39
CA VAL A 379 -12.04 5.93 -15.38
C VAL A 379 -11.35 6.98 -16.23
N LEU A 380 -12.04 7.47 -17.25
CA LEU A 380 -11.62 8.63 -18.03
C LEU A 380 -12.25 9.88 -17.42
N LEU A 381 -11.40 10.87 -17.16
CA LEU A 381 -11.78 12.17 -16.62
C LEU A 381 -11.48 13.27 -17.65
N PRO A 382 -12.12 14.45 -17.54
CA PRO A 382 -11.81 15.60 -18.39
C PRO A 382 -10.33 16.03 -18.30
N GLY A 383 -9.79 16.55 -19.40
CA GLY A 383 -8.41 17.01 -19.48
C GLY A 383 -7.40 15.86 -19.53
N GLY A 384 -7.73 14.76 -20.20
CA GLY A 384 -6.79 13.67 -20.45
C GLY A 384 -6.30 12.97 -19.18
N ARG A 385 -7.06 12.99 -18.09
CA ARG A 385 -6.74 12.30 -16.82
C ARG A 385 -7.39 10.93 -16.80
N ALA A 386 -6.65 9.91 -16.36
CA ALA A 386 -7.19 8.57 -16.26
C ALA A 386 -6.86 7.96 -14.89
N TYR A 387 -7.76 7.11 -14.39
CA TYR A 387 -7.59 6.41 -13.12
C TYR A 387 -7.87 4.91 -13.27
N ARG A 388 -6.96 4.04 -12.82
CA ARG A 388 -7.05 2.57 -12.85
C ARG A 388 -7.55 2.00 -11.53
N ASP A 389 -8.77 2.34 -11.17
CA ASP A 389 -9.51 1.67 -10.09
C ASP A 389 -10.93 2.23 -10.08
N LEU A 390 -11.72 1.77 -9.11
CA LEU A 390 -12.99 2.37 -8.76
C LEU A 390 -12.82 3.23 -7.48
N PRO A 391 -12.89 4.57 -7.56
CA PRO A 391 -12.95 5.41 -6.36
C PRO A 391 -14.12 4.98 -5.49
N LYS A 392 -13.99 5.08 -4.16
CA LYS A 392 -15.07 4.73 -3.21
C LYS A 392 -15.99 5.93 -2.96
N GLY A 393 -17.24 5.64 -2.59
CA GLY A 393 -18.22 6.67 -2.20
C GLY A 393 -18.87 7.41 -3.37
N GLY A 394 -19.00 6.78 -4.54
CA GLY A 394 -19.81 7.28 -5.66
C GLY A 394 -19.20 8.38 -6.52
N HIS A 395 -18.22 9.12 -6.00
CA HIS A 395 -17.54 10.21 -6.72
C HIS A 395 -16.54 9.69 -7.76
N ILE A 396 -17.03 9.07 -8.84
CA ILE A 396 -16.16 8.53 -9.89
C ILE A 396 -15.76 9.61 -10.90
N THR A 397 -16.72 10.35 -11.44
CA THR A 397 -16.49 11.29 -12.55
C THR A 397 -16.08 12.69 -12.09
N ASP A 398 -16.31 12.99 -10.83
CA ASP A 398 -16.00 14.24 -10.12
C ASP A 398 -14.96 14.02 -9.02
N MET A 399 -14.23 12.90 -9.06
CA MET A 399 -13.20 12.60 -8.07
C MET A 399 -12.19 13.74 -7.96
N ASP A 400 -11.77 14.05 -6.74
CA ASP A 400 -10.61 14.91 -6.49
C ASP A 400 -9.33 14.15 -6.87
N PHE A 401 -9.01 14.17 -8.17
CA PHE A 401 -7.89 13.44 -8.74
C PHE A 401 -6.56 13.82 -8.07
N ALA A 402 -6.36 15.10 -7.75
CA ALA A 402 -5.14 15.56 -7.10
C ALA A 402 -4.97 14.93 -5.71
N ARG A 403 -6.03 14.94 -4.90
CA ARG A 403 -6.02 14.30 -3.59
C ARG A 403 -5.86 12.78 -3.69
N VAL A 404 -6.53 12.12 -4.61
CA VAL A 404 -6.38 10.66 -4.80
C VAL A 404 -4.95 10.32 -5.19
N CYS A 405 -4.35 11.04 -6.15
CA CYS A 405 -3.00 10.78 -6.62
C CYS A 405 -1.89 11.23 -5.65
N SER A 406 -2.24 12.00 -4.62
CA SER A 406 -1.33 12.31 -3.51
C SER A 406 -1.12 11.13 -2.56
N ASP A 407 -2.04 10.14 -2.52
CA ASP A 407 -1.84 8.91 -1.76
C ASP A 407 -0.81 8.01 -2.47
N PRO A 408 0.34 7.68 -1.84
CA PRO A 408 1.34 6.80 -2.42
C PRO A 408 0.82 5.42 -2.85
N LYS A 409 -0.29 4.95 -2.26
CA LYS A 409 -0.91 3.66 -2.62
C LYS A 409 -1.73 3.77 -3.91
N ALA A 410 -2.36 4.91 -4.16
CA ALA A 410 -3.21 5.14 -5.32
C ALA A 410 -2.46 5.80 -6.49
N MET A 411 -1.28 6.39 -6.25
CA MET A 411 -0.48 7.07 -7.27
C MET A 411 -0.20 6.20 -8.51
N GLN A 412 0.02 4.89 -8.33
CA GLN A 412 0.23 3.95 -9.44
C GLN A 412 -1.02 3.68 -10.28
N ASN A 413 -2.20 4.02 -9.76
CA ASN A 413 -3.46 4.01 -10.51
C ASN A 413 -3.72 5.35 -11.21
N CYS A 414 -2.88 6.37 -11.03
CA CYS A 414 -3.05 7.67 -11.65
C CYS A 414 -2.28 7.78 -12.96
N GLY A 415 -2.98 8.13 -14.03
CA GLY A 415 -2.45 8.19 -15.38
C GLY A 415 -2.98 9.36 -16.19
N SER A 416 -2.56 9.37 -17.45
CA SER A 416 -3.08 10.30 -18.45
C SER A 416 -3.49 9.53 -19.71
N TYR A 417 -4.33 10.15 -20.52
CA TYR A 417 -4.68 9.64 -21.83
C TYR A 417 -4.79 10.78 -22.85
N ASP A 418 -4.43 10.48 -24.09
CA ASP A 418 -4.69 11.31 -25.26
C ASP A 418 -5.73 10.63 -26.14
N LEU A 419 -6.50 11.45 -26.86
CA LEU A 419 -7.40 10.99 -27.92
C LEU A 419 -6.95 11.57 -29.25
N GLN A 420 -6.77 10.70 -30.23
CA GLN A 420 -6.47 11.07 -31.61
C GLN A 420 -7.39 10.26 -32.52
N GLY A 421 -8.46 10.90 -32.99
CA GLY A 421 -9.53 10.22 -33.72
C GLY A 421 -10.18 9.11 -32.88
N SER A 422 -10.18 7.89 -33.41
CA SER A 422 -10.70 6.68 -32.74
C SER A 422 -9.63 5.92 -31.95
N THR A 423 -8.48 6.54 -31.66
CA THR A 423 -7.40 5.91 -30.88
C THR A 423 -7.23 6.61 -29.55
N VAL A 424 -7.26 5.85 -28.47
CA VAL A 424 -6.85 6.29 -27.13
C VAL A 424 -5.41 5.86 -26.88
N THR A 425 -4.58 6.76 -26.38
CA THR A 425 -3.22 6.46 -25.94
C THR A 425 -3.11 6.76 -24.46
N PHE A 426 -2.88 5.73 -23.66
CA PHE A 426 -2.70 5.86 -22.24
C PHE A 426 -1.23 5.95 -21.84
N ARG A 427 -0.96 6.67 -20.76
CA ARG A 427 0.33 6.68 -20.05
C ARG A 427 0.11 6.44 -18.57
N TRP A 428 0.80 5.45 -18.04
CA TRP A 428 0.69 5.01 -16.65
C TRP A 428 2.06 4.84 -16.02
N PRO A 429 2.20 5.15 -14.71
CA PRO A 429 3.28 4.60 -13.93
C PRO A 429 3.31 3.08 -14.09
N SER A 430 4.47 2.55 -14.40
CA SER A 430 4.74 1.13 -14.50
C SER A 430 5.67 0.72 -13.37
N ASP A 431 6.01 -0.55 -13.39
CA ASP A 431 7.01 -1.15 -12.56
C ASP A 431 8.33 -0.37 -12.58
N PHE A 432 8.99 -0.38 -11.42
CA PHE A 432 10.22 0.35 -11.16
C PHE A 432 10.14 1.86 -11.43
N GLY A 433 8.96 2.48 -11.46
CA GLY A 433 8.84 3.92 -11.68
C GLY A 433 9.05 4.37 -13.13
N LEU A 434 9.10 3.41 -14.06
CA LEU A 434 9.02 3.66 -15.49
C LEU A 434 7.59 4.05 -15.90
N MET A 435 7.41 4.34 -17.18
CA MET A 435 6.15 4.68 -17.81
C MET A 435 5.77 3.60 -18.82
N SER A 436 4.56 3.07 -18.67
CA SER A 436 3.90 2.25 -19.68
C SER A 436 3.13 3.17 -20.60
N VAL A 437 3.29 3.00 -21.90
CA VAL A 437 2.46 3.65 -22.93
C VAL A 437 1.73 2.55 -23.68
N SER A 438 0.42 2.68 -23.82
CA SER A 438 -0.39 1.70 -24.56
C SER A 438 -1.43 2.44 -25.38
N SER A 439 -1.62 2.05 -26.63
CA SER A 439 -2.63 2.65 -27.51
C SER A 439 -3.61 1.60 -28.00
N GLY A 440 -4.84 2.02 -28.29
CA GLY A 440 -5.82 1.13 -28.90
C GLY A 440 -7.10 1.86 -29.31
N PRO A 441 -8.01 1.14 -30.00
CA PRO A 441 -9.29 1.67 -30.40
C PRO A 441 -10.12 2.23 -29.23
N TYR A 442 -10.84 3.32 -29.50
CA TYR A 442 -11.77 3.97 -28.60
C TYR A 442 -13.09 4.24 -29.32
N VAL A 443 -14.19 3.81 -28.71
CA VAL A 443 -15.55 4.08 -29.16
C VAL A 443 -16.31 4.72 -28.00
N ALA A 444 -16.62 6.01 -28.14
CA ALA A 444 -17.27 6.80 -27.10
C ALA A 444 -18.55 6.14 -26.58
N GLY A 445 -18.68 6.08 -25.25
CA GLY A 445 -19.84 5.46 -24.58
C GLY A 445 -20.04 3.97 -24.86
N LYS A 446 -19.07 3.26 -25.47
CA LYS A 446 -19.19 1.84 -25.81
C LYS A 446 -18.02 1.00 -25.31
N SER A 447 -16.82 1.26 -25.80
CA SER A 447 -15.65 0.45 -25.46
C SER A 447 -14.35 1.20 -25.67
N LEU A 448 -13.30 0.69 -25.03
CA LEU A 448 -11.93 1.10 -25.32
C LEU A 448 -11.03 -0.13 -25.24
N LYS A 449 -9.89 -0.09 -25.93
CA LYS A 449 -8.91 -1.17 -25.91
C LYS A 449 -7.54 -0.62 -25.53
N ASN A 450 -6.83 -1.37 -24.70
CA ASN A 450 -5.38 -1.29 -24.56
C ASN A 450 -4.75 -2.60 -25.07
N GLU A 451 -3.42 -2.70 -25.13
CA GLU A 451 -2.71 -3.81 -25.78
C GLU A 451 -3.27 -5.20 -25.44
N ASP A 452 -3.62 -5.44 -24.17
CA ASP A 452 -4.01 -6.77 -23.68
C ASP A 452 -5.49 -6.90 -23.32
N SER A 453 -6.29 -5.84 -23.39
CA SER A 453 -7.65 -5.87 -22.83
C SER A 453 -8.63 -4.95 -23.57
N GLU A 454 -9.80 -5.49 -23.87
CA GLU A 454 -10.97 -4.72 -24.28
C GLU A 454 -11.80 -4.40 -23.02
N TYR A 455 -12.11 -3.11 -22.86
CA TYR A 455 -12.92 -2.61 -21.78
C TYR A 455 -14.28 -2.19 -22.31
N TYR A 456 -15.32 -2.49 -21.55
CA TYR A 456 -16.70 -2.16 -21.87
C TYR A 456 -17.14 -0.96 -21.03
N TYR A 457 -17.87 -0.04 -21.66
CA TYR A 457 -18.43 1.12 -20.97
C TYR A 457 -19.44 0.69 -19.91
N VAL A 458 -19.29 1.23 -18.71
CA VAL A 458 -20.27 1.13 -17.62
C VAL A 458 -21.17 2.34 -17.71
N LYS A 459 -22.47 2.12 -17.92
CA LYS A 459 -23.44 3.21 -17.96
C LYS A 459 -23.81 3.63 -16.53
N PRO A 460 -23.85 4.94 -16.20
CA PRO A 460 -24.33 5.41 -14.91
C PRO A 460 -25.81 5.11 -14.75
N VAL A 461 -26.22 4.77 -13.53
CA VAL A 461 -27.61 4.41 -13.21
C VAL A 461 -28.51 5.62 -13.32
N SER A 462 -29.65 5.46 -14.01
CA SER A 462 -30.70 6.46 -14.02
C SER A 462 -31.41 6.53 -12.67
N GLY A 463 -31.78 7.74 -12.24
CA GLY A 463 -32.29 8.02 -10.87
C GLY A 463 -33.57 7.26 -10.43
N ASP A 464 -34.22 6.52 -11.33
CA ASP A 464 -35.46 5.79 -11.05
C ASP A 464 -35.26 4.28 -10.83
N VAL A 465 -34.02 3.74 -10.92
CA VAL A 465 -33.80 2.30 -10.74
C VAL A 465 -34.04 1.90 -9.28
N ARG A 466 -35.06 1.06 -9.05
CA ARG A 466 -35.34 0.41 -7.77
C ARG A 466 -34.91 -1.04 -7.84
N LEU A 467 -33.85 -1.35 -7.12
CA LEU A 467 -33.38 -2.72 -6.96
C LEU A 467 -34.36 -3.53 -6.14
N SER A 468 -34.51 -4.79 -6.52
CA SER A 468 -35.31 -5.75 -5.79
C SER A 468 -34.65 -7.10 -5.79
N GLY A 469 -34.72 -7.79 -4.64
CA GLY A 469 -34.13 -9.11 -4.43
C GLY A 469 -32.98 -9.10 -3.43
N ARG A 470 -32.43 -10.30 -3.19
CA ARG A 470 -31.31 -10.52 -2.27
C ARG A 470 -30.03 -10.72 -3.04
N TYR A 471 -29.02 -9.95 -2.69
CA TYR A 471 -27.72 -9.95 -3.32
C TYR A 471 -26.67 -10.38 -2.31
N THR A 472 -25.83 -11.34 -2.68
CA THR A 472 -24.87 -11.96 -1.76
C THR A 472 -23.47 -11.91 -2.34
N SER A 473 -22.54 -11.38 -1.56
CA SER A 473 -21.10 -11.49 -1.77
C SER A 473 -20.56 -12.54 -0.83
N PHE A 474 -19.80 -13.50 -1.35
CA PHE A 474 -19.19 -14.55 -0.54
C PHE A 474 -17.70 -14.65 -0.84
N PHE A 475 -16.94 -15.02 0.17
CA PHE A 475 -15.55 -15.42 0.05
C PHE A 475 -15.37 -16.70 0.86
N ALA A 476 -14.69 -17.68 0.29
CA ALA A 476 -14.28 -18.87 1.01
C ALA A 476 -12.90 -19.30 0.51
N SER A 477 -12.03 -19.71 1.43
CA SER A 477 -10.73 -20.28 1.09
C SER A 477 -10.46 -21.42 2.06
N VAL A 478 -9.96 -22.53 1.51
CA VAL A 478 -9.66 -23.76 2.24
C VAL A 478 -8.28 -24.25 1.84
N GLY A 479 -7.62 -24.97 2.75
CA GLY A 479 -6.55 -25.84 2.33
C GLY A 479 -5.97 -26.67 3.46
N SER A 480 -5.18 -27.65 3.05
CA SER A 480 -4.53 -28.62 3.91
C SER A 480 -3.02 -28.56 3.71
N THR A 481 -2.31 -28.59 4.82
CA THR A 481 -0.88 -28.89 4.88
C THR A 481 -0.72 -30.30 5.45
N ALA A 482 0.50 -30.85 5.42
CA ALA A 482 0.79 -32.21 5.89
C ALA A 482 0.28 -32.53 7.32
N PHE A 483 0.05 -31.51 8.16
CA PHE A 483 -0.37 -31.69 9.55
C PHE A 483 -1.52 -30.77 9.99
N SER A 484 -2.15 -30.03 9.07
CA SER A 484 -3.27 -29.14 9.43
C SER A 484 -4.21 -28.85 8.28
N SER A 485 -5.51 -28.71 8.56
CA SER A 485 -6.51 -28.18 7.63
C SER A 485 -7.03 -26.85 8.17
N ASN A 486 -7.14 -25.83 7.34
CA ASN A 486 -7.67 -24.53 7.72
C ASN A 486 -8.70 -24.04 6.70
N SER A 487 -9.70 -23.30 7.16
CA SER A 487 -10.68 -22.64 6.30
C SER A 487 -11.01 -21.24 6.80
N VAL A 488 -11.37 -20.34 5.88
CA VAL A 488 -11.98 -19.04 6.16
C VAL A 488 -13.15 -18.85 5.21
N SER A 489 -14.27 -18.37 5.73
CA SER A 489 -15.39 -17.91 4.91
C SER A 489 -15.98 -16.61 5.44
N SER A 490 -16.56 -15.83 4.53
CA SER A 490 -17.38 -14.68 4.87
C SER A 490 -18.50 -14.53 3.86
N GLU A 491 -19.68 -14.17 4.34
CA GLU A 491 -20.82 -13.79 3.49
C GLU A 491 -21.27 -12.39 3.90
N LYS A 492 -21.54 -11.53 2.91
CA LYS A 492 -22.28 -10.29 3.07
C LYS A 492 -23.52 -10.42 2.19
N SER A 493 -24.70 -10.06 2.70
CA SER A 493 -25.89 -9.96 1.86
C SER A 493 -26.63 -8.67 2.09
N ILE A 494 -27.15 -8.11 1.00
CA ILE A 494 -28.05 -6.97 1.01
C ILE A 494 -29.33 -7.35 0.28
N THR A 495 -30.46 -7.15 0.93
CA THR A 495 -31.79 -7.31 0.34
C THR A 495 -32.32 -5.93 0.03
N PHE A 496 -32.68 -5.68 -1.22
CA PHE A 496 -33.34 -4.45 -1.64
C PHE A 496 -34.83 -4.73 -1.88
N ALA A 497 -35.65 -3.76 -1.51
CA ALA A 497 -37.07 -3.74 -1.81
C ALA A 497 -37.39 -2.71 -2.90
N PRO A 498 -38.41 -2.96 -3.75
CA PRO A 498 -38.83 -2.02 -4.79
C PRO A 498 -39.23 -0.65 -4.25
N ASP A 499 -39.68 -0.58 -3.00
CA ASP A 499 -40.09 0.66 -2.31
C ASP A 499 -38.92 1.52 -1.81
N GLY A 500 -37.66 1.12 -2.11
CA GLY A 500 -36.48 1.86 -1.70
C GLY A 500 -35.97 1.50 -0.30
N ARG A 501 -36.48 0.44 0.35
CA ARG A 501 -35.92 -0.09 1.60
C ARG A 501 -34.81 -1.10 1.36
N TYR A 502 -33.90 -1.24 2.32
CA TYR A 502 -32.88 -2.28 2.31
C TYR A 502 -32.70 -2.95 3.67
N GLN A 503 -32.14 -4.16 3.64
CA GLN A 503 -31.63 -4.87 4.82
C GLN A 503 -30.27 -5.48 4.50
N LYS A 504 -29.25 -5.15 5.30
CA LYS A 504 -27.86 -5.60 5.17
C LYS A 504 -27.51 -6.52 6.34
N GLN A 505 -26.89 -7.66 6.06
CA GLN A 505 -26.43 -8.62 7.06
C GLN A 505 -25.17 -9.33 6.56
N GLY A 506 -24.52 -10.10 7.43
CA GLY A 506 -23.39 -10.92 7.01
C GLY A 506 -22.75 -11.68 8.16
N PHE A 507 -21.88 -12.61 7.82
CA PHE A 507 -21.09 -13.37 8.78
C PHE A 507 -19.64 -13.49 8.33
N SER A 508 -18.77 -13.82 9.29
CA SER A 508 -17.42 -14.28 8.99
C SER A 508 -17.08 -15.44 9.91
N ALA A 509 -16.58 -16.52 9.33
CA ALA A 509 -16.23 -17.74 10.03
C ALA A 509 -14.87 -18.25 9.59
N ALA A 510 -14.28 -19.09 10.42
CA ALA A 510 -13.12 -19.86 10.02
C ALA A 510 -12.96 -21.08 10.92
N SER A 511 -12.26 -22.09 10.40
CA SER A 511 -11.95 -23.31 11.13
C SER A 511 -10.48 -23.69 10.97
N PHE A 512 -9.96 -24.43 11.92
CA PHE A 512 -8.62 -24.98 11.87
C PHE A 512 -8.57 -26.32 12.59
N THR A 513 -7.81 -27.25 12.05
CA THR A 513 -7.53 -28.57 12.63
C THR A 513 -6.03 -28.82 12.47
N ASN A 514 -5.35 -29.21 13.53
CA ASN A 514 -3.98 -29.71 13.47
C ASN A 514 -3.81 -30.92 14.41
N SER A 515 -2.63 -31.53 14.42
CA SER A 515 -2.33 -32.75 15.20
C SER A 515 -2.50 -32.62 16.73
N GLY A 516 -2.79 -31.43 17.27
CA GLY A 516 -3.01 -31.23 18.71
C GLY A 516 -4.22 -30.36 19.08
N ALA A 517 -4.97 -29.81 18.12
CA ALA A 517 -6.12 -28.93 18.39
C ALA A 517 -7.02 -28.75 17.15
N ALA A 518 -8.33 -28.71 17.38
CA ALA A 518 -9.32 -28.29 16.41
C ALA A 518 -10.14 -27.12 16.96
N GLY A 519 -10.63 -26.23 16.10
CA GLY A 519 -11.51 -25.16 16.52
C GLY A 519 -12.21 -24.45 15.36
N THR A 520 -13.45 -24.06 15.61
CA THR A 520 -14.28 -23.25 14.71
C THR A 520 -14.69 -21.97 15.42
N PHE A 521 -14.80 -20.87 14.68
CA PHE A 521 -15.24 -19.59 15.21
C PHE A 521 -15.98 -18.85 14.11
N GLY A 522 -17.07 -18.18 14.50
CA GLY A 522 -17.88 -17.40 13.59
C GLY A 522 -18.53 -16.24 14.33
N GLY A 523 -18.82 -15.17 13.61
CA GLY A 523 -19.57 -14.04 14.14
C GLY A 523 -20.51 -13.50 13.07
N ASN A 524 -21.75 -13.28 13.46
CA ASN A 524 -22.74 -12.58 12.65
C ASN A 524 -22.66 -11.08 12.95
N LYS A 525 -22.79 -10.25 11.91
CA LYS A 525 -23.09 -8.84 12.10
C LYS A 525 -24.59 -8.68 12.31
N ALA A 526 -24.97 -7.85 13.29
CA ALA A 526 -26.37 -7.48 13.49
C ALA A 526 -26.93 -6.91 12.17
N PRO A 527 -28.15 -7.33 11.75
CA PRO A 527 -28.77 -6.76 10.57
C PRO A 527 -28.93 -5.24 10.70
N THR A 528 -28.63 -4.51 9.63
CA THR A 528 -28.88 -3.07 9.53
C THR A 528 -29.94 -2.85 8.47
N GLN A 529 -30.92 -1.99 8.74
CA GLN A 529 -32.02 -1.70 7.83
C GLN A 529 -32.24 -0.20 7.69
N GLY A 530 -32.81 0.21 6.56
CA GLY A 530 -33.08 1.62 6.27
C GLY A 530 -33.61 1.83 4.86
N THR A 531 -33.38 3.02 4.31
CA THR A 531 -33.71 3.35 2.92
C THR A 531 -32.46 3.47 2.08
N TYR A 532 -32.58 3.27 0.77
CA TYR A 532 -31.48 3.45 -0.17
C TYR A 532 -31.87 4.37 -1.33
N GLN A 533 -30.86 4.99 -1.92
CA GLN A 533 -30.98 5.81 -3.11
C GLN A 533 -29.79 5.52 -4.03
N ILE A 534 -30.03 5.53 -5.33
CA ILE A 534 -28.98 5.38 -6.34
C ILE A 534 -28.98 6.60 -7.25
N ASN A 535 -27.83 7.26 -7.36
CA ASN A 535 -27.62 8.44 -8.19
C ASN A 535 -26.38 8.23 -9.06
N GLY A 536 -26.56 7.87 -10.34
CA GLY A 536 -25.44 7.65 -11.24
C GLY A 536 -24.58 6.45 -10.81
N TYR A 537 -23.41 6.72 -10.23
CA TYR A 537 -22.51 5.69 -9.69
C TYR A 537 -22.52 5.63 -8.16
N GLU A 538 -23.38 6.40 -7.50
CA GLU A 538 -23.45 6.44 -6.04
C GLU A 538 -24.63 5.62 -5.53
N LEU A 539 -24.37 4.74 -4.57
CA LEU A 539 -25.37 4.09 -3.72
C LEU A 539 -25.28 4.70 -2.33
N ILE A 540 -26.34 5.40 -1.92
CA ILE A 540 -26.49 5.95 -0.58
C ILE A 540 -27.40 5.03 0.21
N LEU A 541 -26.89 4.45 1.30
CA LEU A 541 -27.68 3.76 2.31
C LEU A 541 -27.94 4.73 3.47
N LYS A 542 -29.20 4.88 3.86
CA LYS A 542 -29.63 5.69 5.02
C LYS A 542 -30.17 4.73 6.08
N PRO A 543 -29.32 4.29 7.04
CA PRO A 543 -29.76 3.44 8.13
C PRO A 543 -30.88 4.10 8.94
N SER A 544 -31.77 3.29 9.51
CA SER A 544 -32.75 3.76 10.50
C SER A 544 -32.11 4.35 11.77
N SER A 545 -30.88 3.93 12.07
CA SER A 545 -30.05 4.48 13.15
C SER A 545 -28.61 4.66 12.67
N GLY A 546 -28.08 5.86 12.78
CA GLY A 546 -26.69 6.20 12.41
C GLY A 546 -26.57 7.06 11.16
N PRO A 547 -25.34 7.44 10.78
CA PRO A 547 -25.09 8.29 9.63
C PRO A 547 -25.34 7.55 8.30
N PRO A 548 -25.67 8.27 7.22
CA PRO A 548 -25.70 7.71 5.88
C PRO A 548 -24.34 7.11 5.48
N GLU A 549 -24.38 6.03 4.70
CA GLU A 549 -23.22 5.37 4.12
C GLU A 549 -23.27 5.59 2.59
N SER A 550 -22.20 6.11 1.99
CA SER A 550 -22.08 6.26 0.54
C SER A 550 -21.11 5.23 -0.03
N TYR A 551 -21.50 4.61 -1.14
CA TYR A 551 -20.76 3.57 -1.84
C TYR A 551 -20.72 3.86 -3.33
N THR A 552 -19.70 3.35 -4.00
CA THR A 552 -19.69 3.30 -5.46
C THR A 552 -20.43 2.07 -5.95
N VAL A 553 -21.34 2.22 -6.90
CA VAL A 553 -22.14 1.13 -7.46
C VAL A 553 -22.05 1.08 -8.98
N VAL A 554 -21.88 -0.12 -9.52
CA VAL A 554 -21.91 -0.38 -10.96
C VAL A 554 -22.70 -1.64 -11.29
N PHE A 555 -23.34 -1.64 -12.47
CA PHE A 555 -24.22 -2.70 -12.95
C PHE A 555 -23.77 -3.19 -14.32
N GLU A 556 -23.90 -4.49 -14.59
CA GLU A 556 -23.79 -5.01 -15.96
C GLU A 556 -25.04 -4.66 -16.78
N GLU A 557 -26.20 -4.75 -16.14
CA GLU A 557 -27.51 -4.53 -16.74
C GLU A 557 -28.31 -3.58 -15.86
N GLN A 558 -28.84 -2.52 -16.46
CA GLN A 558 -29.70 -1.56 -15.76
C GLN A 558 -31.13 -2.09 -15.72
N SER A 559 -31.37 -3.06 -14.84
CA SER A 559 -32.71 -3.61 -14.58
C SER A 559 -33.06 -3.47 -13.09
N ALA A 560 -34.34 -3.70 -12.74
CA ALA A 560 -34.76 -3.76 -11.34
C ALA A 560 -34.23 -5.01 -10.60
N HIS A 561 -33.81 -6.04 -11.37
CA HIS A 561 -33.36 -7.33 -10.88
C HIS A 561 -32.05 -7.76 -11.57
N PRO A 562 -30.97 -6.98 -11.43
CA PRO A 562 -29.70 -7.34 -12.03
C PRO A 562 -29.21 -8.68 -11.48
N LYS A 563 -28.53 -9.48 -12.30
CA LYS A 563 -27.92 -10.75 -11.82
C LYS A 563 -26.73 -10.51 -10.88
N ALA A 564 -26.06 -9.38 -11.05
CA ALA A 564 -24.93 -8.97 -10.24
C ALA A 564 -24.92 -7.45 -10.01
N VAL A 565 -24.55 -7.05 -8.80
CA VAL A 565 -24.34 -5.65 -8.40
C VAL A 565 -22.95 -5.55 -7.79
N PHE A 566 -22.17 -4.55 -8.21
CA PHE A 566 -20.82 -4.33 -7.70
C PHE A 566 -20.82 -3.08 -6.85
N ILE A 567 -20.49 -3.24 -5.56
CA ILE A 567 -20.53 -2.16 -4.56
C ILE A 567 -19.11 -2.02 -3.98
N ASP A 568 -18.44 -0.88 -4.22
CA ASP A 568 -17.02 -0.66 -3.85
C ASP A 568 -16.09 -1.80 -4.32
N ASP A 569 -16.29 -2.28 -5.56
CA ASP A 569 -15.58 -3.43 -6.18
C ASP A 569 -15.92 -4.82 -5.62
N ASP A 570 -16.71 -4.91 -4.53
CA ASP A 570 -17.26 -6.19 -4.08
C ASP A 570 -18.42 -6.63 -5.01
N GLY A 571 -18.29 -7.80 -5.63
CA GLY A 571 -19.37 -8.41 -6.40
C GLY A 571 -20.43 -9.06 -5.51
N TYR A 572 -21.69 -8.66 -5.68
CA TYR A 572 -22.87 -9.27 -5.06
C TYR A 572 -23.74 -9.92 -6.12
N LEU A 573 -23.97 -11.22 -6.00
CA LEU A 573 -24.78 -12.00 -6.93
C LEU A 573 -26.21 -12.16 -6.42
N ALA A 574 -27.18 -12.06 -7.32
CA ALA A 574 -28.58 -12.34 -7.00
C ALA A 574 -28.72 -13.81 -6.53
N LYS A 575 -29.45 -14.02 -5.44
CA LYS A 575 -29.81 -15.34 -4.91
C LYS A 575 -31.16 -15.82 -5.42
#